data_AF-A0A0Q4H9R5-F1
#
_entry.id   AF-A0A0Q4H9R5-F1
#
_cell.length_a   1.000
_cell.length_b   1.000
_cell.length_c   1.000
_cell.angle_alpha   90.00
_cell.angle_beta   90.00
_cell.angle_gamma   90.00
#
_symmetry.space_group_name_H-M   'P 1'
#
loop_
_entity.id
_entity.type
_entity.pdbx_description
1 polymer ?
#
loop_
_entity_poly.entity_id
_entity_poly.type
_entity_poly.pdbx_seq_one_letter_code
_entity_poly.pdbx_strand_id
1 'polypeptide(L)' 'MEPGLIFALAWAVLALVAGVALIVRRRWLADTITAERQSTVARAGSRGPSSRVFLIIGLVFVAMGMFILVWWASAAL' A
#
# COMPACT_ATOMS: atom_id res chain seq x y z
N MET A 1 -9.90 9.39 24.96
CA MET A 1 -10.49 8.97 23.68
C MET A 1 -10.44 7.46 23.63
N GLU A 2 -11.51 6.78 23.21
CA GLU A 2 -11.52 5.32 23.15
C GLU A 2 -10.41 4.84 22.18
N PRO A 3 -9.58 3.85 22.57
CA PRO A 3 -8.43 3.42 21.76
C PRO A 3 -8.82 2.95 20.35
N GLY A 4 -10.04 2.44 20.18
CA GLY A 4 -10.56 2.04 18.86
C GLY A 4 -10.82 3.21 17.91
N LEU A 5 -11.12 4.40 18.44
CA LEU A 5 -11.43 5.59 17.64
C LEU A 5 -10.15 6.23 17.07
N ILE A 6 -9.06 6.18 17.85
CA ILE A 6 -7.72 6.59 17.40
C ILE A 6 -7.22 5.65 16.29
N PHE A 7 -7.49 4.34 16.41
CA PHE A 7 -7.15 3.35 15.38
C PHE A 7 -7.86 3.60 14.05
N ALA A 8 -9.19 3.77 14.10
CA ALA A 8 -9.98 4.05 12.92
C ALA A 8 -9.49 5.32 12.20
N LEU A 9 -9.13 6.35 12.97
CA LEU A 9 -8.62 7.60 12.42
C LEU A 9 -7.24 7.42 11.76
N ALA A 10 -6.30 6.72 12.41
CA ALA A 10 -4.97 6.48 11.85
C ALA A 10 -5.03 5.68 10.54
N TRP A 11 -5.91 4.68 10.46
CA TRP A 11 -6.14 3.90 9.23
C TRP A 11 -6.87 4.68 8.15
N ALA A 12 -7.85 5.50 8.52
CA ALA A 12 -8.52 6.39 7.58
C ALA A 12 -7.50 7.35 6.93
N VAL A 13 -6.59 7.91 7.72
CA VAL A 13 -5.51 8.78 7.21
C VAL A 13 -4.56 7.99 6.29
N LEU A 14 -4.12 6.79 6.69
CA LEU A 14 -3.27 5.93 5.85
C LEU A 14 -3.92 5.57 4.51
N ALA A 15 -5.19 5.16 4.53
CA ALA A 15 -5.96 4.83 3.34
C ALA A 15 -6.12 6.06 2.43
N LEU A 16 -6.38 7.23 3.02
CA LEU A 16 -6.54 8.48 2.28
C LEU A 16 -5.21 8.91 1.64
N VAL A 17 -4.10 8.83 2.36
CA VAL A 17 -2.75 9.11 1.81
C VAL A 17 -2.40 8.14 0.69
N ALA A 18 -2.67 6.84 0.86
CA ALA A 18 -2.44 5.83 -0.17
C ALA A 18 -3.30 6.08 -1.42
N GLY A 19 -4.59 6.41 -1.23
CA GLY A 19 -5.51 6.77 -2.30
C GLY A 19 -5.07 8.01 -3.06
N VAL A 20 -4.66 9.07 -2.35
CA VAL A 20 -4.14 10.30 -2.96
C VAL A 20 -2.84 10.02 -3.73
N ALA A 21 -1.93 9.22 -3.18
CA ALA A 21 -0.69 8.83 -3.87
C ALA A 21 -0.98 8.08 -5.18
N LEU A 22 -1.98 7.19 -5.19
CA LEU A 22 -2.44 6.50 -6.39
C LEU A 22 -3.05 7.46 -7.42
N ILE A 23 -3.85 8.43 -6.97
CA ILE A 23 -4.45 9.44 -7.85
C ILE A 23 -3.39 10.35 -8.48
N VAL A 24 -2.42 10.84 -7.69
CA VAL A 24 -1.32 11.68 -8.20
C VAL A 24 -0.47 10.90 -9.21
N ARG A 25 -0.20 9.62 -8.92
CA ARG A 25 0.53 8.74 -9.84
C ARG A 25 -0.33 8.18 -10.97
N ARG A 26 -1.63 8.49 -11.04
CA ARG A 26 -2.55 7.96 -12.07
C ARG A 26 -2.11 8.32 -13.49
N ARG A 27 -1.65 9.56 -13.71
CA ARG A 27 -1.11 9.98 -15.01
C ARG A 27 0.18 9.22 -15.34
N TRP A 28 1.09 9.10 -14.38
CA TRP A 28 2.33 8.35 -14.55
C TRP A 28 2.08 6.86 -14.81
N LEU A 29 1.07 6.26 -14.18
CA LEU A 29 0.61 4.88 -14.42
C LEU A 29 -0.01 4.74 -15.82
N ALA A 30 -0.82 5.70 -16.27
CA ALA A 30 -1.39 5.68 -17.62
C ALA A 30 -0.30 5.85 -18.70
N ASP A 31 0.65 6.75 -18.48
CA ASP A 31 1.77 7.00 -19.39
C ASP A 31 2.72 5.79 -19.41
N THR A 32 3.02 5.19 -18.26
CA THR A 32 3.80 3.93 -18.21
C THR A 32 3.06 2.77 -18.86
N ILE A 33 1.75 2.59 -18.67
CA ILE A 33 1.00 1.51 -19.35
C ILE A 33 0.98 1.72 -20.87
N THR A 34 0.83 2.97 -21.33
CA THR A 34 0.82 3.31 -22.76
C THR A 34 2.22 3.12 -23.37
N ALA A 35 3.26 3.56 -22.67
CA ALA A 35 4.65 3.31 -23.03
C ALA A 35 5.00 1.82 -22.99
N GLU A 36 4.47 1.07 -22.01
CA GLU A 36 4.67 -0.37 -21.90
C GLU A 36 4.05 -1.05 -23.13
N ARG A 37 2.80 -0.73 -23.50
CA ARG A 37 2.14 -1.26 -24.73
C ARG A 37 2.95 -1.01 -26.00
N GLN A 38 3.62 0.14 -26.12
CA GLN A 38 4.50 0.41 -27.27
C GLN A 38 5.85 -0.31 -27.16
N SER A 39 6.34 -0.56 -25.95
CA SER A 39 7.61 -1.27 -25.68
C SER A 39 7.49 -2.80 -25.61
N THR A 40 6.27 -3.36 -25.47
CA THR A 40 6.00 -4.81 -25.41
C THR A 40 6.41 -5.51 -26.70
N VAL A 41 6.50 -4.80 -27.82
CA VAL A 41 7.10 -5.32 -29.07
C VAL A 41 8.61 -5.58 -28.92
N ALA A 42 9.28 -4.98 -27.92
CA ALA A 42 10.74 -4.97 -27.80
C ALA A 42 11.34 -5.59 -26.51
N ARG A 43 10.61 -5.81 -25.41
CA ARG A 43 11.27 -6.09 -24.10
C ARG A 43 10.48 -6.95 -23.09
N ALA A 44 9.94 -8.09 -23.53
CA ALA A 44 9.13 -9.00 -22.69
C ALA A 44 9.83 -9.66 -21.46
N GLY A 45 11.08 -9.33 -21.11
CA GLY A 45 11.87 -10.15 -20.18
C GLY A 45 12.31 -9.55 -18.84
N SER A 46 12.14 -8.25 -18.55
CA SER A 46 12.96 -7.61 -17.49
C SER A 46 12.26 -6.75 -16.43
N ARG A 47 10.93 -6.66 -16.40
CA ARG A 47 10.22 -5.77 -15.47
C ARG A 47 9.22 -6.49 -14.58
N GLY A 48 9.74 -7.18 -13.56
CA GLY A 48 8.95 -7.56 -12.40
C GLY A 48 8.75 -6.38 -11.44
N PRO A 49 7.74 -6.42 -10.54
CA PRO A 49 7.58 -5.39 -9.52
C PRO A 49 8.87 -5.27 -8.69
N SER A 50 9.30 -4.03 -8.43
CA SER A 50 10.51 -3.78 -7.64
C SER A 50 10.43 -4.45 -6.28
N SER A 51 11.51 -5.10 -5.83
CA SER A 51 11.60 -5.73 -4.50
C SER A 51 11.23 -4.77 -3.36
N ARG A 52 11.41 -3.45 -3.53
CA ARG A 52 10.95 -2.45 -2.55
C ARG A 52 9.43 -2.41 -2.40
N VAL A 53 8.67 -2.63 -3.47
CA VAL A 53 7.21 -2.63 -3.43
C VAL A 53 6.71 -3.79 -2.56
N PHE A 54 7.26 -4.98 -2.78
CA PHE A 54 6.96 -6.15 -1.94
C PHE A 54 7.34 -5.93 -0.47
N LEU A 55 8.50 -5.31 -0.22
CA LEU A 55 8.95 -5.01 1.14
C LEU A 55 8.02 -4.01 1.84
N ILE A 56 7.57 -2.96 1.14
CA ILE A 56 6.61 -1.99 1.66
C ILE A 56 5.28 -2.68 2.00
N ILE A 57 4.75 -3.51 1.10
CA ILE A 57 3.50 -4.25 1.34
C ILE A 57 3.65 -5.20 2.53
N GLY A 58 4.76 -5.94 2.60
CA GLY A 58 5.05 -6.83 3.72
C GLY A 58 5.12 -6.07 5.04
N LEU A 59 5.76 -4.90 5.07
CA LEU A 59 5.84 -4.06 6.28
C LEU A 59 4.46 -3.60 6.76
N VAL A 60 3.57 -3.24 5.82
CA VAL A 60 2.17 -2.88 6.13
C VAL A 60 1.42 -4.06 6.74
N PHE A 61 1.58 -5.26 6.20
CA PHE A 61 0.96 -6.47 6.77
C PHE A 61 1.50 -6.82 8.16
N VAL A 62 2.81 -6.67 8.38
CA VAL A 62 3.42 -6.89 9.70
C VAL A 62 2.88 -5.89 10.71
N ALA A 63 2.81 -4.60 10.35
CA ALA A 63 2.25 -3.55 11.21
C ALA A 63 0.77 -3.81 11.54
N MET A 64 -0.03 -4.22 10.54
CA MET A 64 -1.43 -4.62 10.70
C MET A 64 -1.56 -5.80 11.68
N GLY A 65 -0.75 -6.86 11.50
CA GLY A 65 -0.78 -8.05 12.36
C GLY A 65 -0.36 -7.74 13.80
N MET A 66 0.71 -6.98 13.99
CA MET A 66 1.15 -6.60 15.33
C MET A 66 0.09 -5.77 16.06
N PHE A 67 -0.61 -4.89 15.34
CA PHE A 67 -1.71 -4.11 15.89
C PHE A 67 -2.91 -4.98 16.30
N ILE A 68 -3.33 -5.94 15.47
CA ILE A 68 -4.45 -6.85 15.81
C ILE A 68 -4.13 -7.61 17.11
N LEU A 69 -2.88 -8.05 17.28
CA LEU A 69 -2.43 -8.74 18.49
C LEU A 69 -2.47 -7.82 19.72
N VAL A 70 -1.98 -6.58 19.60
CA VAL A 70 -2.02 -5.59 20.69
C VAL A 70 -3.46 -5.22 21.04
N TRP A 71 -4.31 -4.99 20.04
CA TRP A 71 -5.73 -4.73 20.24
C TRP A 71 -6.41 -5.89 20.96
N TRP A 72 -6.22 -7.12 20.48
CA TRP A 72 -6.78 -8.31 21.10
C TRP A 72 -6.31 -8.47 22.55
N ALA A 73 -5.02 -8.29 22.81
CA ALA A 73 -4.47 -8.33 24.16
C ALA A 73 -5.06 -7.22 25.06
N SER A 74 -5.27 -6.01 24.52
CA SER A 74 -5.86 -4.91 25.27
C SER A 74 -7.37 -5.05 25.50
N ALA A 75 -8.08 -5.76 24.61
CA ALA A 75 -9.51 -6.05 24.76
C ALA A 75 -9.79 -7.26 25.66
N ALA A 76 -8.77 -8.09 25.92
CA ALA A 76 -8.82 -9.20 26.86
C ALA A 76 -8.49 -8.81 28.31
N LEU A 77 -8.04 -7.55 28.52
CA LEU A 77 -7.77 -6.91 29.81
C LEU A 77 -8.99 -6.08 30.25
#